data_AF-A0A932E2M7-F1
#
_entry.id   AF-A0A932E2M7-F1
#
_cell.length_a   1.000
_cell.length_b   1.000
_cell.length_c   1.000
_cell.angle_alpha   90.00
_cell.angle_beta   90.00
_cell.angle_gamma   90.00
#
_symmetry.space_group_name_H-M   'P 1'
#
loop_
_entity.id
_entity.type
_entity.pdbx_description
1 polymer ?
#
loop_
_entity_poly.entity_id
_entity_poly.type
_entity_poly.pdbx_seq_one_letter_code
_entity_poly.pdbx_strand_id
1 'polypeptide(L)'
;MSWPLTLDGGAALGAGLLLGVAFGFVLERAGLGDPKKLVGLFYLEDFTMLKVMFSAIAVASAGIALLAVFGVMDLAALAVQPTYLWPQIVGGLVLGAGFALGGY
;
A
#
# COMPACT_ATOMS: atom_id res chain seq x y z
N MET A 1 -14.01 16.99 -14.87
CA MET A 1 -12.93 17.47 -15.76
C MET A 1 -11.96 16.32 -15.93
N SER A 2 -11.79 15.80 -17.14
CA SER A 2 -11.08 14.54 -17.40
C SER A 2 -9.59 14.66 -17.08
N TRP A 3 -9.08 13.68 -16.34
CA TRP A 3 -7.66 13.49 -16.07
C TRP A 3 -6.85 13.47 -17.40
N PRO A 4 -5.71 14.17 -17.52
CA PRO A 4 -4.97 14.31 -18.78
C PRO A 4 -4.27 13.02 -19.25
N LEU A 5 -4.32 11.93 -18.47
CA LEU A 5 -3.78 10.61 -18.78
C LEU A 5 -4.89 9.55 -18.81
N THR A 6 -5.86 9.68 -19.72
CA THR A 6 -6.74 8.56 -20.05
C THR A 6 -5.96 7.56 -20.90
N LEU A 7 -5.29 6.62 -20.24
CA LEU A 7 -4.71 5.47 -20.92
C LEU A 7 -5.86 4.54 -21.30
N ASP A 8 -6.11 4.35 -22.59
CA ASP A 8 -7.20 3.49 -23.06
C ASP A 8 -6.73 2.04 -23.25
N GLY A 9 -7.59 1.09 -22.87
CA GLY A 9 -7.47 -0.34 -23.17
C GLY A 9 -6.10 -0.95 -22.82
N GLY A 10 -5.37 -1.40 -23.85
CA GLY A 10 -4.11 -2.12 -23.69
C GLY A 10 -2.96 -1.30 -23.08
N ALA A 11 -2.95 0.02 -23.28
CA ALA A 11 -1.93 0.90 -22.71
C ALA A 11 -2.07 1.03 -21.19
N ALA A 12 -3.31 1.06 -20.68
CA ALA A 12 -3.58 1.05 -19.24
C ALA A 12 -3.13 -0.25 -18.59
N LEU A 13 -3.38 -1.39 -19.26
CA LEU A 13 -2.95 -2.71 -18.79
C LEU A 13 -1.42 -2.81 -18.76
N GLY A 14 -0.74 -2.31 -19.80
CA GLY A 14 0.72 -2.25 -19.85
C GLY A 14 1.31 -1.37 -18.74
N ALA A 15 0.75 -0.18 -18.52
CA ALA A 15 1.16 0.70 -17.44
C ALA A 15 0.91 0.09 -16.05
N GLY A 16 -0.24 -0.56 -15.86
CA GLY A 16 -0.57 -1.29 -14.63
C GLY A 16 0.41 -2.44 -14.35
N LEU A 17 0.79 -3.19 -15.38
CA LEU A 17 1.78 -4.26 -15.25
C LEU A 17 3.15 -3.70 -14.87
N LEU A 18 3.60 -2.64 -15.54
CA LEU A 18 4.89 -1.99 -15.25
C LEU A 18 4.93 -1.42 -13.83
N LEU A 19 3.87 -0.73 -13.40
CA LEU A 19 3.76 -0.21 -12.04
C LEU A 19 3.71 -1.34 -11.01
N GLY A 20 3.03 -2.44 -11.30
CA GLY A 20 2.99 -3.63 -10.44
C GLY A 20 4.37 -4.28 -10.28
N VAL A 21 5.13 -4.43 -11.37
CA VAL A 21 6.50 -4.96 -11.34
C VAL A 21 7.44 -4.00 -10.59
N ALA A 22 7.35 -2.71 -10.86
CA ALA A 22 8.15 -1.70 -10.16
C ALA A 22 7.84 -1.68 -8.65
N PHE A 23 6.56 -1.78 -8.28
CA PHE A 23 6.14 -1.89 -6.89
C PHE A 23 6.70 -3.15 -6.22
N GLY A 24 6.60 -4.31 -6.88
CA GLY A 24 7.18 -5.57 -6.38
C GLY A 24 8.69 -5.48 -6.17
N PHE A 25 9.41 -4.89 -7.12
CA PHE A 25 10.86 -4.67 -7.00
C PHE A 25 11.22 -3.78 -5.81
N VAL A 26 10.45 -2.71 -5.55
CA VAL A 26 10.66 -1.84 -4.39
C VAL A 26 10.38 -2.60 -3.08
N LEU A 27 9.35 -3.45 -3.02
CA LEU A 27 9.05 -4.26 -1.83
C LEU A 27 10.15 -5.29 -1.52
N GLU A 28 10.70 -5.94 -2.55
CA GLU A 28 11.81 -6.87 -2.40
C GLU A 28 13.05 -6.15 -1.85
N ARG A 29 13.35 -4.96 -2.38
CA ARG A 29 14.45 -4.11 -1.90
C ARG A 29 14.23 -3.57 -0.49
N ALA A 30 12.97 -3.34 -0.09
CA ALA A 30 12.62 -2.96 1.27
C ALA A 30 12.78 -4.11 2.28
N GLY A 31 13.05 -5.34 1.82
CA GLY A 31 13.24 -6.50 2.68
C GLY A 31 11.94 -7.08 3.22
N LEU A 32 10.78 -6.66 2.69
CA LEU A 32 9.47 -7.23 3.02
C LEU A 32 9.25 -8.61 2.38
N GLY A 33 10.16 -9.04 1.50
CA GLY A 33 10.20 -10.40 0.96
C GLY A 33 10.86 -11.43 1.89
N ASP A 34 11.43 -11.01 3.03
CA ASP A 34 12.01 -11.92 4.02
C ASP A 34 10.99 -12.22 5.13
N PRO A 35 10.47 -13.46 5.24
CA PRO A 35 9.51 -13.86 6.27
C PRO A 35 9.99 -13.55 7.69
N LYS A 36 11.31 -13.65 7.94
CA LYS A 36 11.88 -13.41 9.27
C LYS A 36 11.66 -11.98 9.76
N LYS A 37 11.67 -11.01 8.84
CA LYS A 37 11.44 -9.59 9.15
C LYS A 37 9.96 -9.29 9.37
N LEU A 38 9.07 -10.04 8.72
CA LEU A 38 7.62 -9.90 8.89
C LEU A 38 7.18 -10.48 10.24
N VAL A 39 7.66 -11.68 10.56
CA VAL A 39 7.35 -12.36 11.81
C VAL A 39 8.06 -11.72 13.01
N GLY A 40 9.25 -11.14 12.80
CA GLY A 40 10.00 -10.39 13.82
C GLY A 40 9.22 -9.22 14.43
N LEU A 41 8.21 -8.68 13.73
CA LEU A 41 7.30 -7.68 14.28
C LEU A 41 6.40 -8.26 15.39
N PHE A 42 5.90 -9.48 15.21
CA PHE A 42 5.04 -10.16 16.18
C PHE A 42 5.82 -10.62 17.41
N TYR A 43 7.10 -10.97 17.23
CA TYR A 43 8.02 -11.27 18.33
C TYR A 43 8.63 -10.02 18.98
N LEU A 44 8.30 -8.81 18.49
CA LEU A 44 8.84 -7.54 18.97
C LEU A 44 10.37 -7.40 18.83
N GLU A 45 10.99 -8.22 17.97
CA GLU A 45 12.44 -8.22 17.72
C GLU A 45 12.81 -7.25 16.60
N ASP A 46 11.96 -7.12 15.57
CA ASP A 46 12.23 -6.27 14.41
C ASP A 46 11.01 -5.43 14.00
N PHE A 47 11.14 -4.11 14.14
CA PHE A 47 10.11 -3.13 13.74
C PHE A 47 10.32 -2.56 12.32
N THR A 48 11.18 -3.18 11.52
CA THR A 48 11.49 -2.71 10.15
C THR A 48 10.24 -2.60 9.30
N MET A 49 9.36 -3.60 9.32
CA MET A 49 8.08 -3.57 8.58
C MET A 49 7.23 -2.36 8.96
N LEU A 50 7.05 -2.13 10.27
CA LEU A 50 6.25 -1.04 10.79
C LEU A 50 6.78 0.33 10.31
N LYS A 51 8.10 0.54 10.40
CA LYS A 51 8.75 1.77 9.94
C LYS A 51 8.59 1.99 8.44
N VAL A 52 8.78 0.95 7.64
CA VAL A 52 8.63 1.03 6.17
C VAL A 52 7.19 1.39 5.81
N MET A 53 6.20 0.71 6.37
CA MET A 53 4.79 0.99 6.05
C MET A 53 4.37 2.40 6.46
N PHE A 54 4.71 2.86 7.67
CA PHE A 54 4.38 4.23 8.10
C PHE A 54 5.08 5.28 7.23
N SER A 55 6.35 5.09 6.90
CA SER A 55 7.07 6.01 6.01
C SER A 55 6.45 6.04 4.61
N ALA A 56 6.04 4.89 4.07
CA ALA A 56 5.39 4.80 2.76
C ALA A 56 4.05 5.52 2.76
N ILE A 57 3.23 5.34 3.81
CA ILE A 57 1.95 6.05 3.97
C ILE A 57 2.16 7.56 4.10
N ALA A 58 3.14 7.99 4.90
CA ALA A 58 3.46 9.41 5.06
C ALA A 58 3.92 10.04 3.74
N VAL A 59 4.83 9.37 3.01
CA VAL A 59 5.32 9.84 1.70
C VAL A 59 4.19 9.83 0.66
N ALA A 60 3.35 8.79 0.63
CA ALA A 60 2.24 8.70 -0.30
C ALA A 60 1.19 9.80 -0.04
N SER A 61 0.80 10.00 1.22
CA SER A 61 -0.17 11.05 1.58
C SER A 61 0.36 12.45 1.25
N ALA A 62 1.63 12.73 1.54
CA ALA A 62 2.27 13.99 1.16
C ALA A 62 2.37 14.16 -0.37
N GLY A 63 2.77 13.11 -1.09
CA GLY A 63 2.86 13.11 -2.56
C GLY A 63 1.50 13.33 -3.22
N ILE A 64 0.46 12.69 -2.71
CA ILE A 64 -0.92 12.87 -3.14
C ILE A 64 -1.35 14.33 -2.94
N ALA A 65 -1.09 14.89 -1.76
CA ALA A 65 -1.42 16.29 -1.47
C ALA A 65 -0.69 17.27 -2.41
N LEU A 66 0.60 17.04 -2.70
CA LEU A 66 1.36 17.86 -3.63
C LEU A 66 0.77 17.79 -5.05
N LEU A 67 0.48 16.57 -5.54
CA LEU A 67 -0.12 16.38 -6.87
C LEU A 67 -1.51 17.02 -6.99
N ALA A 68 -2.26 17.05 -5.89
CA ALA A 68 -3.54 17.75 -5.82
C ALA A 68 -3.37 19.28 -5.94
N VAL A 69 -2.36 19.86 -5.26
CA VAL A 69 -2.06 21.31 -5.35
C VAL A 69 -1.63 21.71 -6.76
N PHE A 70 -0.86 20.85 -7.45
CA PHE A 70 -0.45 21.09 -8.84
C PHE A 70 -1.57 20.87 -9.87
N GLY A 71 -2.79 20.52 -9.44
CA GLY A 71 -3.92 20.27 -10.32
C GLY A 71 -3.76 19.04 -11.21
N VAL A 72 -2.72 18.22 -10.97
CA VAL A 72 -2.51 16.96 -11.66
C VAL A 72 -3.48 15.92 -11.12
N MET A 73 -3.85 16.01 -9.83
CA MET A 73 -4.73 15.06 -9.18
C MET A 73 -6.05 15.61 -8.65
N ASP A 74 -7.15 15.04 -9.14
CA ASP A 74 -8.49 15.24 -8.58
C ASP A 74 -8.73 14.28 -7.39
N LEU A 75 -8.84 14.87 -6.19
CA LEU A 75 -9.16 14.12 -4.97
C LEU A 75 -10.57 13.54 -4.98
N ALA A 76 -11.50 14.11 -5.76
CA ALA A 76 -12.85 13.57 -5.89
C ALA A 76 -12.89 12.26 -6.69
N ALA A 77 -11.86 11.99 -7.48
CA ALA A 77 -11.70 10.73 -8.22
C ALA A 77 -11.07 9.61 -7.36
N LEU A 78 -10.59 9.91 -6.15
CA LEU A 78 -10.07 8.89 -5.24
C LEU A 78 -11.23 8.06 -4.66
N ALA A 79 -11.19 6.76 -4.92
CA ALA A 79 -12.14 5.81 -4.36
C ALA A 79 -11.86 5.59 -2.86
N VAL A 80 -12.49 6.39 -2.00
CA VAL A 80 -12.44 6.20 -0.55
C VAL A 80 -13.54 5.23 -0.13
N GLN A 81 -13.14 4.06 0.36
CA GLN A 81 -14.10 3.06 0.83
C GLN A 81 -14.72 3.52 2.17
N PRO A 82 -16.05 3.40 2.35
CA PRO A 82 -16.71 3.68 3.62
C PRO A 82 -16.09 2.89 4.79
N THR A 83 -15.89 3.59 5.91
CA THR A 83 -15.25 3.03 7.11
C THR A 83 -16.27 2.27 7.95
N TYR A 84 -16.18 0.94 7.93
CA TYR A 84 -16.96 0.07 8.81
C TYR A 84 -16.09 -0.42 9.97
N LEU A 85 -16.22 0.25 11.13
CA LEU A 85 -15.41 0.00 12.32
C LEU A 85 -15.44 -1.46 12.78
N TRP A 86 -16.63 -2.06 12.91
CA TRP A 86 -16.76 -3.44 13.40
C TRP A 86 -16.11 -4.48 12.47
N PRO A 87 -16.45 -4.53 11.18
CA PRO A 87 -15.78 -5.43 10.23
C PRO A 87 -14.27 -5.20 10.12
N GLN A 88 -13.80 -3.95 10.18
CA GLN A 88 -12.36 -3.66 10.09
C GLN A 88 -11.59 -4.16 11.31
N ILE A 89 -12.13 -3.97 12.51
CA ILE A 89 -11.50 -4.47 13.75
C ILE A 89 -11.48 -6.01 13.73
N VAL A 90 -12.62 -6.64 13.46
CA VAL A 90 -12.72 -8.11 13.44
C VAL A 90 -11.85 -8.70 12.34
N GLY A 91 -11.89 -8.14 11.13
CA GLY A 91 -11.07 -8.59 10.00
C GLY A 91 -9.58 -8.41 10.25
N GLY A 92 -9.18 -7.27 10.82
CA GLY A 92 -7.79 -7.00 11.19
C GLY A 92 -7.26 -7.98 12.25
N LEU A 93 -8.07 -8.28 13.27
CA LEU A 93 -7.71 -9.27 14.30
C LEU A 93 -7.58 -10.68 13.73
N VAL A 94 -8.52 -11.11 12.88
CA VAL A 94 -8.48 -12.44 12.24
C VAL A 94 -7.26 -12.58 11.34
N LEU A 95 -6.96 -11.56 10.52
CA LEU A 95 -5.78 -11.55 9.65
C LEU A 95 -4.49 -11.58 10.48
N GLY A 96 -4.39 -10.73 11.51
CA GLY A 96 -3.23 -10.70 12.39
C GLY A 96 -3.00 -12.01 13.15
N ALA A 97 -4.07 -12.62 13.68
CA ALA A 97 -4.00 -13.92 14.34
C ALA A 97 -3.59 -15.03 13.35
N GLY A 98 -4.12 -15.02 12.13
CA GLY A 98 -3.73 -15.97 11.08
C GLY A 98 -2.25 -15.82 10.69
N PHE A 99 -1.75 -14.58 10.61
CA PHE A 99 -0.35 -14.30 10.30
C PHE A 99 0.58 -14.75 11.43
N ALA A 100 0.24 -14.46 12.69
CA ALA A 100 1.01 -14.89 13.85
C ALA A 100 1.07 -16.42 14.00
N LEU A 101 -0.03 -17.13 13.71
CA LEU A 101 -0.11 -18.60 13.78
C LEU A 101 0.52 -19.28 12.56
N GLY A 102 0.52 -18.62 11.39
CA GLY A 102 1.05 -19.14 10.13
C GLY A 102 2.57 -19.29 10.10
N GLY A 103 3.31 -18.57 10.94
CA GLY A 103 4.75 -18.72 11.08
C GLY A 103 5.58 -18.33 9.84
N TYR A 104 5.01 -17.49 8.96
CA TYR A 104 5.65 -16.86 7.79
C TYR A 104 5.35 -15.37 7.77
#